data_AF-A0A3C1Y910-F1
#
_entry.id   AF-A0A3C1Y910-F1
#
_cell.length_a   1.000
_cell.length_b   1.000
_cell.length_c   1.000
_cell.angle_alpha   90.00
_cell.angle_beta   90.00
_cell.angle_gamma   90.00
#
_symmetry.space_group_name_H-M   'P 1'
#
loop_
_entity.id
_entity.type
_entity.pdbx_description
1 polymer ?
#
loop_
_entity_poly.entity_id
_entity_poly.type
_entity_poly.pdbx_seq_one_letter_code
_entity_poly.pdbx_strand_id
1 'polypeptide(L)'
;MTPDMDTGRSRLLSDLHRFTDIHAHLAPESCEAPAGVLVSLTPAEAVRVLGRPGVAGEYSVGIHPWDSGAPADWDALEALLRHPAAVAVGECGLDALRGPGIGRQEEVLRRHIELSERLGKPLILHVVRAMEPLLRIRREMAPRQPWIWHGFRGKPPQAAQLGRAGIALSLGPVHNKGVPPLVPPLMLFRESDSAV
;
A
#
# COMPACT_ATOMS: atom_id res chain seq x y z
N MET A 1 -17.53 -21.30 10.90
CA MET A 1 -17.92 -20.63 9.64
C MET A 1 -16.90 -19.56 9.35
N THR A 2 -15.89 -19.86 8.54
CA THR A 2 -14.98 -18.84 8.01
C THR A 2 -15.81 -17.93 7.09
N PRO A 3 -15.74 -16.60 7.23
CA PRO A 3 -16.39 -15.72 6.27
C PRO A 3 -15.73 -16.00 4.92
N ASP A 4 -16.56 -16.35 3.95
CA ASP A 4 -16.22 -16.53 2.55
C ASP A 4 -15.36 -15.33 2.13
N MET A 5 -14.04 -15.53 2.00
CA MET A 5 -13.16 -14.46 1.56
C MET A 5 -13.58 -14.19 0.12
N ASP A 6 -14.25 -13.05 -0.09
CA ASP A 6 -14.68 -12.53 -1.40
C ASP A 6 -13.66 -12.93 -2.47
N THR A 7 -14.05 -13.83 -3.38
CA THR A 7 -13.16 -14.51 -4.34
C THR A 7 -12.24 -13.53 -5.07
N GLY A 8 -12.69 -12.29 -5.30
CA GLY A 8 -11.88 -11.22 -5.88
C GLY A 8 -10.74 -10.74 -4.99
N ARG A 9 -10.98 -10.58 -3.68
CA ARG A 9 -9.96 -10.16 -2.71
C ARG A 9 -8.88 -11.23 -2.53
N SER A 10 -9.26 -12.50 -2.44
CA SER A 10 -8.30 -13.60 -2.35
C SER A 10 -7.45 -13.71 -3.61
N ARG A 11 -8.05 -13.49 -4.79
CA ARG A 11 -7.32 -13.47 -6.06
C ARG A 11 -6.29 -12.33 -6.09
N LEU A 12 -6.67 -11.10 -5.76
CA LEU A 12 -5.74 -9.97 -5.75
C LEU A 12 -4.59 -10.18 -4.75
N LEU A 13 -4.87 -10.71 -3.56
CA LEU A 13 -3.82 -11.07 -2.61
C LEU A 13 -2.90 -12.15 -3.18
N SER A 14 -3.46 -13.18 -3.84
CA SER A 14 -2.68 -14.24 -4.48
C SER A 14 -1.78 -13.69 -5.59
N ASP A 15 -2.29 -12.76 -6.40
CA ASP A 15 -1.55 -12.15 -7.50
C ASP A 15 -0.33 -11.38 -6.95
N LEU A 16 -0.47 -10.72 -5.80
CA LEU A 16 0.64 -9.99 -5.15
C LEU A 16 1.77 -10.90 -4.67
N HIS A 17 1.57 -12.21 -4.49
CA HIS A 17 2.65 -13.14 -4.13
C HIS A 17 3.64 -13.41 -5.27
N ARG A 18 3.41 -12.86 -6.47
CA ARG A 18 4.44 -12.81 -7.54
C ARG A 18 5.61 -11.89 -7.17
N PHE A 19 5.42 -10.96 -6.24
CA PHE A 19 6.45 -10.06 -5.75
C PHE A 19 7.26 -10.72 -4.64
N THR A 20 8.57 -10.80 -4.82
CA THR A 20 9.51 -11.15 -3.75
C THR A 20 9.72 -9.98 -2.79
N ASP A 21 9.44 -8.76 -3.25
CA ASP A 21 9.50 -7.52 -2.50
C ASP A 21 8.29 -6.65 -2.90
N ILE A 22 7.34 -6.47 -1.99
CA ILE A 22 6.11 -5.71 -2.26
C ILE A 22 6.26 -4.21 -2.02
N HIS A 23 7.41 -3.75 -1.53
CA HIS A 23 7.61 -2.34 -1.27
C HIS A 23 9.10 -1.95 -1.28
N ALA A 24 9.45 -1.19 -2.31
CA ALA A 24 10.72 -0.51 -2.45
C ALA A 24 10.49 0.91 -3.02
N HIS A 25 11.51 1.75 -2.98
CA HIS A 25 11.48 3.09 -3.56
C HIS A 25 12.38 3.18 -4.79
N LEU A 26 12.05 4.07 -5.72
CA LEU A 26 12.88 4.29 -6.89
C LEU A 26 14.15 5.07 -6.50
N ALA A 27 15.33 4.53 -6.82
CA ALA A 27 16.57 5.29 -6.67
C ALA A 27 16.61 6.48 -7.66
N PRO A 28 17.28 7.60 -7.33
CA PRO A 28 17.27 8.80 -8.17
C PRO A 28 17.76 8.57 -9.62
N GLU A 29 18.72 7.65 -9.78
CA GLU A 29 19.34 7.30 -11.06
C GLU A 29 18.55 6.22 -11.83
N SER A 30 17.63 5.53 -11.14
CA SER A 30 16.85 4.42 -11.69
C SER A 30 15.61 4.93 -12.42
N CYS A 31 15.24 4.23 -13.49
CA CYS A 31 14.04 4.53 -14.26
C CYS A 31 13.09 3.34 -14.44
N GLU A 32 13.46 2.17 -13.93
CA GLU A 32 12.70 0.93 -14.09
C GLU A 32 12.71 0.13 -12.79
N ALA A 33 11.59 -0.52 -12.47
CA ALA A 33 11.51 -1.40 -11.32
C ALA A 33 12.19 -2.75 -11.63
N PRO A 34 13.03 -3.30 -10.72
CA PRO A 34 13.55 -4.65 -10.89
C PRO A 34 12.43 -5.70 -10.98
N ALA A 35 12.69 -6.79 -11.70
CA ALA A 35 11.72 -7.88 -11.79
C ALA A 35 11.40 -8.47 -10.41
N GLY A 36 10.10 -8.66 -10.12
CA GLY A 36 9.63 -9.19 -8.83
C GLY A 36 9.61 -8.18 -7.68
N VAL A 37 9.84 -6.89 -7.95
CA VAL A 37 9.78 -5.80 -6.98
C VAL A 37 8.66 -4.83 -7.33
N LEU A 38 7.79 -4.53 -6.36
CA LEU A 38 6.79 -3.47 -6.49
C LEU A 38 7.37 -2.15 -5.99
N VAL A 39 7.63 -1.22 -6.91
CA VAL A 39 8.23 0.08 -6.58
C VAL A 39 7.16 1.14 -6.35
N SER A 40 7.22 1.81 -5.20
CA SER A 40 6.35 2.92 -4.83
C SER A 40 6.83 4.21 -5.49
N LEU A 41 5.94 4.87 -6.22
CA LEU A 41 6.17 6.14 -6.88
C LEU A 41 5.28 7.23 -6.29
N THR A 42 5.86 8.39 -6.04
CA THR A 42 5.11 9.64 -5.91
C THR A 42 4.44 9.99 -7.24
N PRO A 43 3.42 10.87 -7.27
CA PRO A 43 2.81 11.29 -8.53
C PRO A 43 3.80 11.91 -9.51
N ALA A 44 4.78 12.67 -9.02
CA ALA A 44 5.82 13.28 -9.85
C ALA A 44 6.73 12.22 -10.50
N GLU A 45 7.14 11.20 -9.75
CA GLU A 45 7.93 10.09 -10.28
C GLU A 45 7.11 9.25 -11.25
N ALA A 46 5.83 9.02 -10.97
CA ALA A 46 4.92 8.30 -11.86
C ALA A 46 4.76 9.01 -13.21
N VAL A 47 4.67 10.34 -13.24
CA VAL A 47 4.69 11.10 -14.52
C VAL A 47 5.98 10.83 -15.29
N ARG A 48 7.13 10.87 -14.61
CA ARG A 48 8.45 10.65 -15.23
C ARG A 48 8.63 9.22 -15.75
N VAL A 49 8.19 8.23 -14.98
CA VAL A 49 8.39 6.80 -15.27
C VAL A 49 7.32 6.30 -16.24
N LEU A 50 6.05 6.47 -15.89
CA LEU A 50 4.91 5.93 -16.65
C LEU A 50 4.62 6.71 -17.94
N GLY A 51 5.14 7.94 -18.07
CA GLY A 51 5.02 8.73 -19.28
C GLY A 51 5.95 8.29 -20.43
N ARG A 52 6.88 7.36 -20.18
CA ARG A 52 7.82 6.87 -21.19
C ARG A 52 7.19 5.75 -22.04
N PRO A 53 7.56 5.60 -23.31
CA PRO A 53 7.19 4.42 -24.08
C PRO A 53 7.94 3.18 -23.55
N GLY A 54 7.29 2.02 -23.56
CA GLY A 54 7.94 0.74 -23.25
C GLY A 54 8.30 0.52 -21.78
N VAL A 55 7.56 1.14 -20.85
CA VAL A 55 7.77 0.98 -19.40
C VAL A 55 7.79 -0.50 -19.02
N ALA A 56 8.91 -0.93 -18.46
CA ALA A 56 9.07 -2.22 -17.81
C ALA A 56 8.92 -2.06 -16.29
N GLY A 57 8.40 -3.09 -15.62
CA GLY A 57 8.25 -3.10 -14.16
C GLY A 57 6.81 -2.87 -13.68
N GLU A 58 6.64 -2.98 -12.37
CA GLU A 58 5.35 -2.87 -11.69
C GLU A 58 5.44 -1.89 -10.53
N TYR A 59 4.44 -1.03 -10.42
CA TYR A 59 4.49 0.13 -9.55
C TYR A 59 3.24 0.27 -8.70
N SER A 60 3.40 0.87 -7.52
CA SER A 60 2.31 1.50 -6.80
C SER A 60 2.42 3.02 -6.96
N VAL A 61 1.29 3.72 -7.10
CA VAL A 61 1.29 5.20 -7.14
C VAL A 61 0.36 5.77 -6.09
N GLY A 62 0.85 6.74 -5.30
CA GLY A 62 0.07 7.37 -4.25
C GLY A 62 0.75 8.61 -3.66
N ILE A 63 0.03 9.31 -2.79
CA ILE A 63 0.55 10.46 -2.06
C ILE A 63 0.88 10.00 -0.65
N HIS A 64 2.17 10.06 -0.32
CA HIS A 64 2.68 9.72 1.00
C HIS A 64 2.04 10.64 2.07
N PRO A 65 1.72 10.15 3.29
CA PRO A 65 1.12 10.97 4.34
C PRO A 65 1.94 12.22 4.68
N TRP A 66 3.25 12.21 4.46
CA TRP A 66 4.09 13.38 4.69
C TRP A 66 3.80 14.53 3.71
N ASP A 67 3.35 14.19 2.50
CA ASP A 67 3.09 15.14 1.41
C ASP A 67 1.61 15.48 1.26
N SER A 68 0.74 14.96 2.14
CA SER A 68 -0.71 15.11 2.06
C SER A 68 -1.22 16.55 2.34
N GLY A 69 -0.30 17.48 2.60
CA GLY A 69 -0.60 18.88 2.94
C GLY A 69 -0.85 19.74 1.71
N ALA A 70 -0.25 19.39 0.57
CA ALA A 70 -0.47 20.09 -0.67
C ALA A 70 -1.83 19.71 -1.31
N PRO A 71 -2.44 20.60 -2.11
CA PRO A 71 -3.50 20.22 -3.02
C PRO A 71 -3.02 19.11 -3.96
N ALA A 72 -3.89 18.13 -4.19
CA ALA A 72 -3.62 17.01 -5.07
C ALA A 72 -4.51 17.10 -6.32
N ASP A 73 -3.93 16.85 -7.48
CA ASP A 73 -4.68 16.60 -8.71
C ASP A 73 -5.11 15.13 -8.75
N TRP A 74 -6.33 14.86 -8.28
CA TRP A 74 -6.88 13.51 -8.18
C TRP A 74 -7.19 12.88 -9.54
N ASP A 75 -7.51 13.71 -10.55
CA ASP A 75 -7.82 13.22 -11.90
C ASP A 75 -6.51 12.81 -12.61
N ALA A 76 -5.44 13.58 -12.43
CA ALA A 76 -4.10 13.19 -12.88
C ALA A 76 -3.62 11.91 -12.19
N LEU A 77 -3.83 11.79 -10.87
CA LEU A 77 -3.48 10.57 -10.14
C LEU A 77 -4.28 9.34 -10.63
N GLU A 78 -5.58 9.50 -10.89
CA GLU A 78 -6.38 8.42 -11.48
C GLU A 78 -5.86 8.02 -12.86
N ALA A 79 -5.49 8.99 -13.70
CA ALA A 79 -4.93 8.73 -15.03
C ALA A 79 -3.63 7.92 -14.94
N LEU A 80 -2.72 8.27 -14.03
CA LEU A 80 -1.49 7.51 -13.75
C LEU A 80 -1.81 6.10 -13.27
N LEU A 81 -2.76 5.98 -12.34
CA LEU A 81 -3.20 4.69 -11.82
C LEU A 81 -3.93 3.83 -12.85
N ARG A 82 -4.38 4.36 -13.99
CA ARG A 82 -4.93 3.54 -15.09
C ARG A 82 -3.85 2.91 -15.97
N HIS A 83 -2.59 3.33 -15.84
CA HIS A 83 -1.49 2.72 -16.57
C HIS A 83 -1.35 1.23 -16.20
N PRO A 84 -1.12 0.32 -17.18
CA PRO A 84 -1.04 -1.13 -16.91
C PRO A 84 0.05 -1.51 -15.90
N ALA A 85 1.17 -0.78 -15.88
CA ALA A 85 2.27 -1.00 -14.93
C ALA A 85 1.96 -0.51 -13.50
N ALA A 86 0.94 0.35 -13.30
CA ALA A 86 0.54 0.79 -11.97
C ALA A 86 -0.41 -0.25 -11.37
N VAL A 87 0.09 -1.24 -10.64
CA VAL A 87 -0.70 -2.40 -10.18
C VAL A 87 -1.33 -2.22 -8.79
N ALA A 88 -0.93 -1.19 -8.05
CA ALA A 88 -1.46 -0.87 -6.72
C ALA A 88 -1.61 0.64 -6.50
N VAL A 89 -2.44 1.03 -5.54
CA VAL A 89 -2.53 2.41 -5.04
C VAL A 89 -1.66 2.54 -3.80
N GLY A 90 -0.88 3.61 -3.72
CA GLY A 90 0.04 3.87 -2.63
C GLY A 90 1.49 4.05 -3.12
N GLU A 91 2.42 4.43 -2.28
CA GLU A 91 2.27 4.52 -0.84
C GLU A 91 1.39 5.69 -0.39
N CYS A 92 0.45 5.39 0.50
CA CYS A 92 -0.43 6.35 1.15
C CYS A 92 -0.68 5.88 2.58
N GLY A 93 -1.31 6.68 3.45
CA GLY A 93 -1.63 6.21 4.80
C GLY A 93 -1.61 7.29 5.85
N LEU A 94 -1.11 6.96 7.04
CA LEU A 94 -1.18 7.79 8.24
C LEU A 94 0.12 7.74 9.06
N ASP A 95 0.75 8.88 9.27
CA ASP A 95 1.89 9.04 10.15
C ASP A 95 1.56 10.03 11.27
N ALA A 96 1.40 9.54 12.49
CA ALA A 96 1.07 10.39 13.65
C ALA A 96 2.28 11.20 14.15
N LEU A 97 3.48 11.00 13.59
CA LEU A 97 4.72 11.67 13.99
C LEU A 97 5.21 12.69 12.95
N ARG A 98 4.77 12.61 11.70
CA ARG A 98 5.28 13.42 10.59
C ARG A 98 4.17 13.78 9.59
N GLY A 99 4.39 14.86 8.84
CA GLY A 99 3.43 15.38 7.87
C GLY A 99 2.38 16.30 8.48
N PRO A 100 1.29 16.59 7.75
CA PRO A 100 0.16 17.37 8.23
C PRO A 100 -0.56 16.70 9.40
N GLY A 101 -1.47 17.42 10.06
CA GLY A 101 -2.29 16.85 11.13
C GLY A 101 -3.09 15.62 10.67
N ILE A 102 -3.32 14.68 11.59
CA ILE A 102 -3.92 13.37 11.27
C ILE A 102 -5.23 13.49 10.47
N GLY A 103 -6.09 14.46 10.79
CA GLY A 103 -7.34 14.69 10.06
C GLY A 103 -7.14 14.95 8.56
N ARG A 104 -6.11 15.72 8.20
CA ARG A 104 -5.77 15.97 6.80
C ARG A 104 -5.23 14.72 6.11
N GLN A 105 -4.44 13.92 6.80
CA GLN A 105 -3.96 12.65 6.27
C GLN A 105 -5.12 11.65 6.07
N GLU A 106 -6.10 11.62 6.98
CA GLU A 106 -7.30 10.79 6.85
C GLU A 106 -8.13 11.18 5.62
N GLU A 107 -8.34 12.48 5.37
CA GLU A 107 -9.01 12.96 4.15
C GLU A 107 -8.34 12.42 2.88
N VAL A 108 -7.02 12.55 2.80
CA VAL A 108 -6.23 12.10 1.65
C VAL A 108 -6.26 10.57 1.53
N LEU A 109 -6.16 9.83 2.64
CA LEU A 109 -6.27 8.37 2.65
C LEU A 109 -7.64 7.90 2.13
N ARG A 110 -8.74 8.55 2.54
CA ARG A 110 -10.09 8.20 2.05
C ARG A 110 -10.22 8.31 0.53
N ARG A 111 -9.62 9.34 -0.05
CA ARG A 111 -9.58 9.52 -1.52
C ARG A 111 -8.77 8.43 -2.22
N HIS A 112 -7.65 7.98 -1.63
CA HIS A 112 -6.92 6.82 -2.14
C HIS A 112 -7.73 5.52 -2.04
N ILE A 113 -8.48 5.34 -0.95
CA ILE A 113 -9.38 4.19 -0.78
C ILE A 113 -10.45 4.19 -1.87
N GLU A 114 -11.07 5.34 -2.16
CA GLU A 114 -12.05 5.48 -3.25
C GLU A 114 -11.44 5.15 -4.63
N LEU A 115 -10.21 5.58 -4.90
CA LEU A 115 -9.48 5.23 -6.12
C LEU A 115 -9.19 3.73 -6.21
N SER A 116 -8.73 3.12 -5.11
CA SER A 116 -8.49 1.69 -4.99
C SER A 116 -9.75 0.89 -5.32
N GLU A 117 -10.88 1.23 -4.70
CA GLU A 117 -12.17 0.56 -4.96
C GLU A 117 -12.62 0.73 -6.42
N ARG A 118 -12.55 1.95 -6.95
CA ARG A 118 -12.99 2.25 -8.33
C ARG A 118 -12.15 1.56 -9.40
N LEU A 119 -10.84 1.42 -9.15
CA LEU A 119 -9.90 0.81 -10.10
C LEU A 119 -9.66 -0.68 -9.86
N GLY A 120 -10.22 -1.24 -8.77
CA GLY A 120 -10.02 -2.64 -8.41
C GLY A 120 -8.57 -2.97 -8.04
N LYS A 121 -7.86 -2.04 -7.39
CA LYS A 121 -6.43 -2.16 -7.08
C LYS A 121 -6.20 -2.25 -5.58
N PRO A 122 -5.25 -3.08 -5.09
CA PRO A 122 -4.89 -3.13 -3.68
C PRO A 122 -4.24 -1.82 -3.21
N LEU A 123 -4.26 -1.59 -1.90
CA LEU A 123 -3.59 -0.45 -1.23
C LEU A 123 -2.30 -0.89 -0.53
N ILE A 124 -1.23 -0.13 -0.77
CA ILE A 124 0.02 -0.17 0.02
C ILE A 124 0.01 0.99 1.01
N LEU A 125 0.03 0.65 2.30
CA LEU A 125 -0.20 1.57 3.41
C LEU A 125 1.05 1.82 4.25
N HIS A 126 1.43 3.09 4.39
CA HIS A 126 2.34 3.59 5.42
C HIS A 126 1.56 3.92 6.68
N VAL A 127 1.87 3.28 7.80
CA VAL A 127 1.19 3.61 9.05
C VAL A 127 2.18 3.67 10.22
N VAL A 128 2.28 4.83 10.86
CA VAL A 128 3.15 5.08 12.01
C VAL A 128 2.32 5.65 13.16
N ARG A 129 2.23 4.89 14.25
CA ARG A 129 1.46 5.25 15.47
C ARG A 129 0.00 5.66 15.20
N ALA A 130 -0.59 5.20 14.11
CA ALA A 130 -1.93 5.55 13.65
C ALA A 130 -2.81 4.32 13.38
N MET A 131 -2.63 3.24 14.13
CA MET A 131 -3.43 2.00 13.98
C MET A 131 -4.92 2.21 14.30
N GLU A 132 -5.22 2.93 15.38
CA GLU A 132 -6.59 3.26 15.81
C GLU A 132 -7.39 4.00 14.72
N PRO A 133 -6.92 5.15 14.18
CA PRO A 133 -7.63 5.83 13.10
C PRO A 133 -7.72 4.99 11.82
N LEU A 134 -6.68 4.22 11.47
CA LEU A 134 -6.74 3.30 10.33
C LEU A 134 -7.88 2.29 10.47
N LEU A 135 -7.98 1.62 11.63
CA LEU A 135 -9.03 0.64 11.90
C LEU A 135 -10.42 1.29 11.92
N ARG A 136 -10.52 2.53 12.39
CA ARG A 136 -11.77 3.31 12.32
C ARG A 136 -12.19 3.53 10.86
N ILE A 137 -11.30 4.05 10.01
CA ILE A 137 -11.56 4.27 8.58
C ILE A 137 -11.96 2.97 7.89
N ARG A 138 -11.24 1.87 8.17
CA ARG A 138 -11.53 0.55 7.58
C ARG A 138 -12.94 0.07 7.89
N ARG A 139 -13.44 0.33 9.11
CA ARG A 139 -14.81 -0.02 9.51
C ARG A 139 -15.84 0.88 8.84
N GLU A 140 -15.60 2.19 8.82
CA GLU A 140 -16.53 3.18 8.26
C GLU A 140 -16.71 3.04 6.75
N MET A 141 -15.62 2.80 6.01
CA MET A 141 -15.67 2.69 4.55
C MET A 141 -15.98 1.29 4.04
N ALA A 142 -15.87 0.27 4.90
CA ALA A 142 -16.07 -1.14 4.58
C ALA A 142 -15.50 -1.59 3.20
N PRO A 143 -14.23 -1.25 2.85
CA PRO A 143 -13.68 -1.52 1.53
C PRO A 143 -13.59 -3.02 1.21
N ARG A 144 -13.62 -3.32 -0.08
CA ARG A 144 -13.46 -4.68 -0.62
C ARG A 144 -12.03 -4.96 -1.04
N GLN A 145 -11.28 -3.94 -1.46
CA GLN A 145 -9.92 -4.10 -1.93
C GLN A 145 -8.97 -4.51 -0.80
N PRO A 146 -7.93 -5.32 -1.10
CA PRO A 146 -6.91 -5.67 -0.13
C PRO A 146 -6.14 -4.44 0.35
N TRP A 147 -5.86 -4.39 1.64
CA TRP A 147 -4.99 -3.40 2.26
C TRP A 147 -3.76 -4.10 2.80
N ILE A 148 -2.57 -3.61 2.44
CA ILE A 148 -1.29 -4.14 2.88
C ILE A 148 -0.59 -3.03 3.67
N TRP A 149 -0.40 -3.25 4.96
CA TRP A 149 0.43 -2.37 5.78
C TRP A 149 1.89 -2.78 5.63
N HIS A 150 2.66 -1.91 4.96
CA HIS A 150 4.10 -2.07 4.75
C HIS A 150 4.91 -1.71 6.00
N GLY A 151 6.11 -2.26 6.15
CA GLY A 151 7.01 -1.89 7.24
C GLY A 151 6.49 -2.30 8.62
N PHE A 152 5.67 -3.35 8.73
CA PHE A 152 5.01 -3.66 10.01
C PHE A 152 6.03 -4.12 11.07
N ARG A 153 6.20 -3.30 12.12
CA ARG A 153 7.09 -3.56 13.27
C ARG A 153 6.34 -3.73 14.59
N GLY A 154 5.02 -3.92 14.54
CA GLY A 154 4.18 -4.08 15.73
C GLY A 154 4.35 -5.41 16.45
N LYS A 155 3.62 -5.56 17.56
CA LYS A 155 3.62 -6.76 18.39
C LYS A 155 2.59 -7.80 17.89
N PRO A 156 2.75 -9.09 18.25
CA PRO A 156 1.82 -10.16 17.88
C PRO A 156 0.31 -9.85 18.11
N PRO A 157 -0.12 -9.21 19.23
CA PRO A 157 -1.53 -8.86 19.42
C PRO A 157 -2.06 -7.85 18.39
N GLN A 158 -1.22 -6.90 17.96
CA GLN A 158 -1.58 -5.92 16.93
C GLN A 158 -1.72 -6.60 15.57
N ALA A 159 -0.80 -7.50 15.23
CA ALA A 159 -0.88 -8.27 13.99
C ALA A 159 -2.15 -9.12 13.92
N ALA A 160 -2.51 -9.79 15.02
CA ALA A 160 -3.75 -10.57 15.10
C ALA A 160 -5.01 -9.69 14.94
N GLN A 161 -5.00 -8.48 15.50
CA GLN A 161 -6.08 -7.51 15.33
C GLN A 161 -6.21 -7.03 13.89
N LEU A 162 -5.09 -6.73 13.22
CA LEU A 162 -5.07 -6.33 11.81
C LEU A 162 -5.55 -7.46 10.89
N GLY A 163 -5.11 -8.70 11.15
CA GLY A 163 -5.59 -9.87 10.42
C GLY A 163 -7.10 -10.05 10.52
N ARG A 164 -7.69 -9.90 11.72
CA ARG A 164 -9.15 -9.92 11.91
C ARG A 164 -9.88 -8.79 11.17
N ALA A 165 -9.24 -7.62 11.03
CA ALA A 165 -9.77 -6.50 10.25
C ALA A 165 -9.55 -6.67 8.73
N GLY A 166 -8.92 -7.76 8.30
CA GLY A 166 -8.64 -8.00 6.89
C GLY A 166 -7.49 -7.15 6.33
N ILE A 167 -6.58 -6.68 7.17
CA ILE A 167 -5.39 -5.93 6.75
C ILE A 167 -4.22 -6.91 6.72
N ALA A 168 -3.63 -7.08 5.53
CA ALA A 168 -2.42 -7.86 5.31
C ALA A 168 -1.19 -7.07 5.75
N LEU A 169 -0.10 -7.78 6.05
CA LEU A 169 1.12 -7.20 6.57
C LEU A 169 2.29 -7.55 5.65
N SER A 170 3.16 -6.58 5.42
CA SER A 170 4.48 -6.82 4.86
C SER A 170 5.55 -6.61 5.93
N LEU A 171 6.59 -7.45 5.88
CA LEU A 171 7.66 -7.48 6.87
C LEU A 171 9.03 -7.31 6.20
N GLY A 172 9.68 -6.19 6.50
CA GLY A 172 11.09 -5.97 6.20
C GLY A 172 12.07 -6.88 6.96
N PRO A 173 13.39 -6.72 6.74
CA PRO A 173 14.43 -7.54 7.36
C PRO A 173 14.37 -7.52 8.90
N VAL A 174 14.06 -6.36 9.46
CA VAL A 174 13.87 -6.13 10.90
C VAL A 174 12.37 -6.16 11.22
N HIS A 175 11.91 -7.28 11.78
CA HIS A 175 10.53 -7.48 12.21
C HIS A 175 10.45 -8.31 13.49
N ASN A 176 9.28 -8.27 14.14
CA ASN A 176 9.00 -9.11 15.30
C ASN A 176 8.80 -10.58 14.87
N LYS A 177 9.67 -11.48 15.32
CA LYS A 177 9.65 -12.91 14.94
C LYS A 177 8.41 -13.68 15.43
N GLY A 178 7.66 -13.13 16.39
CA GLY A 178 6.40 -13.70 16.84
C GLY A 178 5.20 -13.36 15.95
N VAL A 179 5.36 -12.48 14.95
CA VAL A 179 4.27 -12.06 14.05
C VAL A 179 4.01 -13.05 12.92
N PRO A 180 5.01 -13.53 12.15
CA PRO A 180 4.76 -14.42 11.00
C PRO A 180 3.87 -15.62 11.29
N PRO A 181 4.00 -16.35 12.43
CA PRO A 181 3.16 -17.51 12.71
C PRO A 181 1.68 -17.19 12.95
N LEU A 182 1.31 -15.92 13.15
CA LEU A 182 -0.05 -15.49 13.48
C LEU A 182 -0.82 -14.90 12.30
N VAL A 183 -0.14 -14.65 11.18
CA VAL A 183 -0.73 -14.05 10.00
C VAL A 183 -0.95 -15.14 8.96
N PRO A 184 -2.16 -15.28 8.38
CA PRO A 184 -2.38 -16.23 7.30
C PRO A 184 -1.36 -16.00 6.16
N PRO A 185 -0.76 -17.04 5.57
CA PRO A 185 0.27 -16.87 4.54
C PRO A 185 -0.17 -15.97 3.37
N LEU A 186 -1.44 -16.05 2.95
CA LEU A 186 -2.01 -15.21 1.89
C LEU A 186 -1.98 -13.70 2.23
N MET A 187 -1.93 -13.36 3.51
CA MET A 187 -1.93 -11.98 4.04
C MET A 187 -0.55 -11.54 4.56
N LEU A 188 0.51 -12.32 4.30
CA LEU A 188 1.86 -12.02 4.78
C LEU A 188 2.83 -11.86 3.62
N PHE A 189 3.44 -10.68 3.50
CA PHE A 189 4.36 -10.31 2.44
C PHE A 189 5.76 -9.98 2.98
N ARG A 190 6.70 -9.82 2.06
CA ARG A 190 8.09 -9.42 2.33
C ARG A 190 8.39 -8.13 1.59
N GLU A 191 9.29 -7.33 2.16
CA GLU A 191 9.78 -6.12 1.51
C GLU A 191 11.23 -5.81 1.88
N SER A 192 11.85 -4.89 1.16
CA SER A 192 13.13 -4.30 1.53
C SER A 192 13.03 -2.90 2.12
N ASP A 193 12.00 -2.11 1.75
CA ASP A 193 11.89 -0.68 2.10
C ASP A 193 13.15 0.11 1.68
N SER A 194 13.83 -0.38 0.63
CA SER A 194 15.11 0.15 0.15
C SER A 194 14.93 0.90 -1.17
N ALA A 195 15.87 1.79 -1.48
CA ALA A 195 15.95 2.38 -2.81
C ALA A 195 16.54 1.36 -3.80
N VAL A 196 15.87 1.16 -4.94
CA VAL A 196 16.24 0.21 -6.00
C VAL A 196 16.34 0.87 -7.38
#